data_AF-A0ABD5NNK8-F1
#
_entry.id   AF-A0ABD5NNK8-F1
#
_cell.length_a   1.000
_cell.length_b   1.000
_cell.length_c   1.000
_cell.angle_alpha   90.00
_cell.angle_beta   90.00
_cell.angle_gamma   90.00
#
_symmetry.space_group_name_H-M   'P 1'
#
loop_
_entity.id
_entity.type
_entity.pdbx_description
1 polymer ?
#
loop_
_entity_poly.entity_id
_entity_poly.type
_entity_poly.pdbx_seq_one_letter_code
_entity_poly.pdbx_strand_id
1 'polypeptide(L)'
;MTLVGLDDTDSRERGMCTTYVASRIAAHLRDRGRVERLLLIRLNPAIEHKTRGNASIAIHTDVDPGDAFDVASDVLDDLAIVDDDRTNPGLVVTDRPVPGAPTDASSIDPAVASFTRRAIRERLTIDDVRRRLDAPGYDYSAWGNGRGLIGALAAIGAWDALDEWTVEHIAYRTPDRWGTVRDVDPASLRTAADGAYPDVWDTIDRGTDELVAVPRTPGPVLVGIRGDDADAVDAVIDQLDGEPIATSQRFLTNQGTDVHLQDGSLGDLRDGRAYAVDGIVATEPETRRGGHVFVTIADEPVDGEETTDDRSEPDPGAAVGGNRQECVAFEPTKRFRDRVRALRPGDRITACGEVGRGTLKLEKFAVRTLRRTERATPTCPSCDRTMESAGSDQGYRCRDCGTTRARRDQVPIERSLEEGWYEVPPRARRHVAKPLVRGGFDAQTHPER
;
A
#
# COMPACT_ATOMS: atom_id res chain seq x y z
N MET A 1 -11.00 23.64 18.65
CA MET A 1 -11.63 22.48 17.99
C MET A 1 -11.13 21.26 18.74
N THR A 2 -12.02 20.37 19.14
CA THR A 2 -11.69 19.14 19.86
C THR A 2 -11.39 18.04 18.85
N LEU A 3 -10.32 17.30 19.11
CA LEU A 3 -9.85 16.16 18.32
C LEU A 3 -9.93 14.92 19.19
N VAL A 4 -10.63 13.89 18.72
CA VAL A 4 -10.78 12.59 19.41
C VAL A 4 -10.14 11.51 18.54
N GLY A 5 -9.04 10.93 19.02
CA GLY A 5 -8.29 9.87 18.36
C GLY A 5 -8.57 8.52 18.99
N LEU A 6 -8.80 7.49 18.18
CA LEU A 6 -8.98 6.12 18.66
C LEU A 6 -8.37 5.08 17.71
N ASP A 7 -7.91 3.96 18.26
CA ASP A 7 -7.40 2.82 17.50
C ASP A 7 -7.53 1.51 18.29
N ASP A 8 -7.32 0.38 17.60
CA ASP A 8 -7.15 -0.97 18.17
C ASP A 8 -8.39 -1.47 18.94
N THR A 9 -9.59 -1.12 18.44
CA THR A 9 -10.88 -1.51 19.04
C THR A 9 -11.54 -2.68 18.32
N ASP A 10 -10.98 -3.16 17.20
CA ASP A 10 -11.54 -4.26 16.44
C ASP A 10 -11.14 -5.62 17.00
N SER A 11 -12.02 -6.61 16.83
CA SER A 11 -11.75 -8.02 17.15
C SER A 11 -12.05 -8.89 15.95
N ARG A 12 -11.07 -9.71 15.57
CA ARG A 12 -11.15 -10.58 14.39
C ARG A 12 -12.07 -11.78 14.62
N GLU A 13 -12.15 -12.24 15.86
CA GLU A 13 -12.91 -13.42 16.25
C GLU A 13 -14.35 -13.07 16.63
N ARG A 14 -14.53 -11.98 17.38
CA ARG A 14 -15.83 -11.58 17.92
C ARG A 14 -16.56 -10.51 17.07
N GLY A 15 -15.92 -9.97 16.04
CA GLY A 15 -16.60 -9.22 14.97
C GLY A 15 -16.89 -7.75 15.26
N MET A 16 -15.92 -7.00 15.81
CA MET A 16 -16.01 -5.53 15.96
C MET A 16 -15.09 -4.81 14.97
N CYS A 17 -15.31 -3.51 14.74
CA CYS A 17 -14.51 -2.69 13.82
C CYS A 17 -14.30 -1.27 14.37
N THR A 18 -13.07 -0.75 14.32
CA THR A 18 -12.73 0.63 14.75
C THR A 18 -13.60 1.69 14.08
N THR A 19 -13.92 1.52 12.79
CA THR A 19 -14.77 2.47 12.06
C THR A 19 -16.22 2.47 12.57
N TYR A 20 -16.73 1.32 13.04
CA TYR A 20 -18.07 1.23 13.60
C TYR A 20 -18.11 1.86 14.99
N VAL A 21 -17.13 1.58 15.85
CA VAL A 21 -17.01 2.25 17.15
C VAL A 21 -16.96 3.77 16.97
N ALA A 22 -16.12 4.26 16.04
CA ALA A 22 -16.05 5.67 15.74
C ALA A 22 -17.37 6.27 15.20
N SER A 23 -18.12 5.53 14.39
CA SER A 23 -19.43 6.01 13.90
C SER A 23 -20.45 6.11 15.04
N ARG A 24 -20.39 5.20 16.03
CA ARG A 24 -21.19 5.27 17.25
C ARG A 24 -20.78 6.47 18.10
N ILE A 25 -19.49 6.70 18.36
CA ILE A 25 -19.01 7.88 19.08
C ILE A 25 -19.48 9.16 18.39
N ALA A 26 -19.26 9.27 17.08
CA ALA A 26 -19.67 10.43 16.30
C ALA A 26 -21.20 10.68 16.35
N ALA A 27 -22.02 9.62 16.40
CA ALA A 27 -23.46 9.78 16.58
C ALA A 27 -23.81 10.42 17.93
N HIS A 28 -23.21 9.96 19.04
CA HIS A 28 -23.45 10.52 20.38
C HIS A 28 -22.88 11.93 20.54
N LEU A 29 -21.78 12.24 19.86
CA LEU A 29 -21.23 13.61 19.83
C LEU A 29 -22.14 14.57 19.06
N ARG A 30 -22.80 14.10 17.99
CA ARG A 30 -23.76 14.92 17.22
C ARG A 30 -24.98 15.36 18.03
N ASP A 31 -25.32 14.63 19.09
CA ASP A 31 -26.39 15.03 20.03
C ASP A 31 -25.98 16.20 20.94
N ARG A 32 -24.67 16.48 21.05
CA ARG A 32 -24.08 17.48 21.94
C ARG A 32 -23.44 18.67 21.20
N GLY A 33 -23.05 18.48 19.95
CA GLY A 33 -22.39 19.50 19.13
C GLY A 33 -22.22 19.08 17.67
N ARG A 34 -21.44 19.84 16.91
CA ARG A 34 -21.11 19.53 15.52
C ARG A 34 -19.92 18.59 15.45
N VAL A 35 -20.06 17.51 14.68
CA VAL A 35 -18.95 16.71 14.18
C VAL A 35 -18.61 17.19 12.78
N GLU A 36 -17.45 17.82 12.64
CA GLU A 36 -16.99 18.48 11.42
C GLU A 36 -16.52 17.46 10.37
N ARG A 37 -15.72 16.46 10.80
CA ARG A 37 -15.23 15.38 9.93
C ARG A 37 -14.75 14.18 10.75
N LEU A 38 -14.71 13.04 10.08
CA LEU A 38 -14.05 11.83 10.57
C LEU A 38 -12.92 11.45 9.62
N LEU A 39 -11.75 11.16 10.17
CA LEU A 39 -10.57 10.74 9.44
C LEU A 39 -10.34 9.24 9.67
N LEU A 40 -10.07 8.48 8.61
CA LEU A 40 -9.64 7.08 8.67
C LEU A 40 -8.20 6.98 8.16
N ILE A 41 -7.28 6.72 9.07
CA ILE A 41 -5.84 6.76 8.80
C ILE A 41 -5.29 5.34 8.88
N ARG A 42 -4.76 4.88 7.75
CA ARG A 42 -3.99 3.64 7.66
C ARG A 42 -2.55 3.93 8.05
N LEU A 43 -2.08 3.23 9.08
CA LEU A 43 -0.70 3.32 9.56
C LEU A 43 0.21 2.33 8.80
N ASN A 44 1.44 2.10 9.28
CA ASN A 44 2.42 1.28 8.60
C ASN A 44 1.88 -0.13 8.25
N PRO A 45 1.78 -0.51 6.96
CA PRO A 45 1.22 -1.79 6.56
C PRO A 45 2.09 -2.99 6.96
N ALA A 46 3.36 -2.74 7.29
CA ALA A 46 4.37 -3.74 7.66
C ALA A 46 4.24 -4.25 9.10
N ILE A 47 3.34 -3.71 9.92
CA ILE A 47 3.15 -4.14 11.31
C ILE A 47 2.59 -5.57 11.36
N GLU A 48 3.24 -6.43 12.15
CA GLU A 48 2.87 -7.84 12.32
C GLU A 48 1.65 -8.01 13.22
N HIS A 49 1.61 -7.26 14.33
CA HIS A 49 0.48 -7.25 15.27
C HIS A 49 -0.62 -6.28 14.84
N LYS A 50 -0.87 -6.16 13.54
CA LYS A 50 -1.94 -5.32 13.04
C LYS A 50 -3.29 -5.96 13.28
N THR A 51 -4.21 -5.15 13.74
CA THR A 51 -5.62 -5.42 13.52
C THR A 51 -5.96 -5.31 12.03
N ARG A 52 -7.15 -5.72 11.58
CA ARG A 52 -7.39 -5.87 10.13
C ARG A 52 -7.32 -4.50 9.44
N GLY A 53 -6.21 -4.25 8.75
CA GLY A 53 -5.99 -3.04 7.97
C GLY A 53 -5.37 -1.86 8.76
N ASN A 54 -4.94 -2.04 10.01
CA ASN A 54 -4.13 -1.06 10.78
C ASN A 54 -4.70 0.37 10.71
N ALA A 55 -5.98 0.54 11.06
CA ALA A 55 -6.73 1.78 10.88
C ALA A 55 -7.04 2.47 12.21
N SER A 56 -6.50 3.68 12.36
CA SER A 56 -6.80 4.60 13.43
C SER A 56 -7.76 5.69 12.95
N ILE A 57 -8.60 6.21 13.85
CA ILE A 57 -9.63 7.21 13.54
C ILE A 57 -9.38 8.50 14.30
N ALA A 58 -9.65 9.63 13.66
CA ALA A 58 -9.82 10.91 14.34
C ALA A 58 -11.21 11.50 14.08
N ILE A 59 -11.84 12.05 15.10
CA ILE A 59 -13.11 12.77 15.01
C ILE A 59 -12.83 14.22 15.38
N HIS A 60 -13.15 15.14 14.47
CA HIS A 60 -13.01 16.58 14.71
C HIS A 60 -14.39 17.15 15.08
N THR A 61 -14.49 17.80 16.22
CA THR A 61 -15.77 18.27 16.77
C THR A 61 -15.60 19.59 17.53
N ASP A 62 -16.72 20.31 17.73
CA ASP A 62 -16.78 21.48 18.63
C ASP A 62 -17.33 21.15 20.03
N VAL A 63 -17.63 19.87 20.31
CA VAL A 63 -17.96 19.38 21.66
C VAL A 63 -16.78 19.61 22.60
N ASP A 64 -17.07 19.97 23.85
CA ASP A 64 -16.07 20.15 24.90
C ASP A 64 -15.17 18.90 25.04
N PRO A 65 -13.84 19.05 25.19
CA PRO A 65 -12.93 17.91 25.29
C PRO A 65 -13.23 16.95 26.45
N GLY A 66 -13.71 17.43 27.60
CA GLY A 66 -14.11 16.57 28.72
C GLY A 66 -15.35 15.75 28.36
N ASP A 67 -16.40 16.40 27.86
CA ASP A 67 -17.62 15.72 27.39
C ASP A 67 -17.31 14.72 26.26
N ALA A 68 -16.41 15.08 25.34
CA ALA A 68 -16.01 14.22 24.24
C ALA A 68 -15.21 13.01 24.72
N PHE A 69 -14.36 13.18 25.73
CA PHE A 69 -13.61 12.11 26.37
C PHE A 69 -14.54 11.12 27.09
N ASP A 70 -15.51 11.62 27.85
CA ASP A 70 -16.49 10.80 28.56
C ASP A 70 -17.34 9.99 27.58
N VAL A 71 -17.91 10.65 26.54
CA VAL A 71 -18.69 9.97 25.50
C VAL A 71 -17.87 8.90 24.78
N ALA A 72 -16.63 9.20 24.42
CA ALA A 72 -15.78 8.24 23.73
C ALA A 72 -15.40 7.06 24.63
N SER A 73 -15.12 7.32 25.91
CA SER A 73 -14.79 6.30 26.90
C SER A 73 -15.99 5.38 27.17
N ASP A 74 -17.18 5.93 27.37
CA ASP A 74 -18.42 5.15 27.59
C ASP A 74 -18.70 4.20 26.42
N VAL A 75 -18.61 4.69 25.18
CA VAL A 75 -18.84 3.87 23.99
C VAL A 75 -17.75 2.80 23.83
N LEU A 76 -16.50 3.11 24.21
CA LEU A 76 -15.42 2.13 24.21
C LEU A 76 -15.64 1.06 25.28
N ASP A 77 -16.03 1.41 26.49
CA ASP A 77 -16.31 0.43 27.54
C ASP A 77 -17.50 -0.49 27.16
N ASP A 78 -18.50 0.04 26.46
CA ASP A 78 -19.66 -0.74 25.98
C ASP A 78 -19.34 -1.66 24.79
N LEU A 79 -18.49 -1.22 23.85
CA LEU A 79 -18.27 -1.91 22.57
C LEU A 79 -16.91 -2.58 22.42
N ALA A 80 -15.90 -2.16 23.18
CA ALA A 80 -14.57 -2.73 23.07
C ALA A 80 -14.58 -4.16 23.62
N ILE A 81 -14.08 -5.08 22.81
CA ILE A 81 -13.94 -6.47 23.19
C ILE A 81 -12.61 -6.60 23.92
N VAL A 82 -12.59 -6.14 25.17
CA VAL A 82 -11.38 -6.10 26.01
C VAL A 82 -10.90 -7.49 26.47
N ASP A 83 -11.73 -8.53 26.29
CA ASP A 83 -11.38 -9.93 26.56
C ASP A 83 -10.61 -10.61 25.40
N ASP A 84 -10.31 -9.90 24.31
CA ASP A 84 -9.44 -10.38 23.24
C ASP A 84 -8.03 -9.83 23.47
N ASP A 85 -7.06 -10.70 23.80
CA ASP A 85 -5.66 -10.31 24.07
C ASP A 85 -5.02 -9.49 22.92
N ARG A 86 -5.62 -9.52 21.72
CA ARG A 86 -5.14 -8.78 20.55
C ARG A 86 -5.75 -7.39 20.40
N THR A 87 -6.81 -7.07 21.12
CA THR A 87 -7.54 -5.80 21.09
C THR A 87 -7.07 -4.94 22.26
N ASN A 88 -6.34 -3.86 21.96
CA ASN A 88 -5.74 -2.99 22.99
C ASN A 88 -6.12 -1.51 22.75
N PRO A 89 -7.40 -1.16 22.95
CA PRO A 89 -7.92 0.17 22.62
C PRO A 89 -7.07 1.30 23.20
N GLY A 90 -6.92 2.36 22.44
CA GLY A 90 -6.39 3.63 22.91
C GLY A 90 -7.31 4.76 22.54
N LEU A 91 -7.48 5.71 23.46
CA LEU A 91 -8.22 6.94 23.28
C LEU A 91 -7.30 8.11 23.61
N VAL A 92 -7.27 9.13 22.75
CA VAL A 92 -6.58 10.40 23.00
C VAL A 92 -7.52 11.54 22.61
N VAL A 93 -7.72 12.50 23.51
CA VAL A 93 -8.52 13.70 23.28
C VAL A 93 -7.68 14.93 23.54
N THR A 94 -7.83 15.93 22.67
CA THR A 94 -7.17 17.24 22.85
C THR A 94 -7.99 18.33 22.19
N ASP A 95 -7.98 19.52 22.79
CA ASP A 95 -8.51 20.76 22.21
C ASP A 95 -7.40 21.75 21.84
N ARG A 96 -6.13 21.39 22.07
CA ARG A 96 -4.98 22.30 21.96
C ARG A 96 -4.47 22.45 20.54
N PRO A 97 -4.43 23.68 20.00
CA PRO A 97 -3.31 24.11 19.19
C PRO A 97 -2.11 24.45 20.09
N VAL A 98 -0.91 24.16 19.61
CA VAL A 98 0.42 24.19 20.30
C VAL A 98 0.63 25.28 21.36
N PRO A 99 1.39 25.03 22.45
CA PRO A 99 1.92 26.09 23.31
C PRO A 99 2.70 27.15 22.50
N GLY A 100 2.19 28.39 22.47
CA GLY A 100 2.82 29.53 21.79
C GLY A 100 2.33 29.82 20.36
N ALA A 101 1.36 29.06 19.84
CA ALA A 101 0.70 29.39 18.57
C ALA A 101 -0.40 30.47 18.77
N PRO A 102 -0.69 31.29 17.74
CA PRO A 102 -1.88 32.13 17.71
C PRO A 102 -3.15 31.29 17.95
N THR A 103 -4.09 31.83 18.73
CA THR A 103 -5.33 31.17 19.18
C THR A 103 -6.33 30.81 18.06
N ASP A 104 -6.02 31.14 16.81
CA ASP A 104 -6.91 30.99 15.64
C ASP A 104 -6.46 29.92 14.63
N ALA A 105 -5.33 29.24 14.87
CA ALA A 105 -4.88 28.16 13.98
C ALA A 105 -5.43 26.80 14.44
N SER A 106 -6.09 26.07 13.52
CA SER A 106 -6.51 24.67 13.71
C SER A 106 -5.35 23.67 13.72
N SER A 107 -4.11 24.14 13.95
CA SER A 107 -2.87 23.39 13.78
C SER A 107 -2.41 22.73 15.08
N ILE A 108 -2.09 21.45 15.01
CA ILE A 108 -1.53 20.67 16.10
C ILE A 108 -0.01 20.85 16.22
N ASP A 109 0.57 20.33 17.30
CA ASP A 109 2.02 20.28 17.50
C ASP A 109 2.71 19.61 16.29
N PRO A 110 3.66 20.29 15.62
CA PRO A 110 4.45 19.71 14.55
C PRO A 110 5.12 18.38 14.93
N ALA A 111 5.42 18.16 16.22
CA ALA A 111 5.95 16.90 16.73
C ALA A 111 4.93 15.75 16.67
N VAL A 112 3.62 16.05 16.75
CA VAL A 112 2.52 15.09 16.58
C VAL A 112 2.28 14.82 15.10
N ALA A 113 2.28 15.84 14.24
CA ALA A 113 2.24 15.64 12.79
C ALA A 113 3.44 14.80 12.29
N SER A 114 4.65 15.09 12.81
CA SER A 114 5.85 14.28 12.56
C SER A 114 5.70 12.84 13.07
N PHE A 115 5.09 12.66 14.25
CA PHE A 115 4.78 11.34 14.79
C PHE A 115 3.83 10.56 13.88
N THR A 116 2.79 11.19 13.32
CA THR A 116 1.89 10.55 12.36
C THR A 116 2.65 10.04 11.14
N ARG A 117 3.52 10.85 10.52
CA ARG A 117 4.33 10.42 9.37
C ARG A 117 5.22 9.24 9.72
N ARG A 118 5.80 9.22 10.93
CA ARG A 118 6.59 8.08 11.43
C ARG A 118 5.72 6.85 11.69
N ALA A 119 4.53 6.99 12.25
CA ALA A 119 3.61 5.87 12.50
C ALA A 119 3.13 5.20 11.20
N ILE A 120 3.07 5.97 10.10
CA ILE A 120 2.76 5.48 8.76
C ILE A 120 3.96 4.77 8.11
N ARG A 121 5.21 5.16 8.42
CA ARG A 121 6.42 4.73 7.70
C ARG A 121 7.38 3.83 8.48
N GLU A 122 7.23 3.78 9.80
CA GLU A 122 8.13 3.12 10.74
C GLU A 122 7.36 2.22 11.71
N ARG A 123 8.08 1.33 12.41
CA ARG A 123 7.50 0.59 13.54
C ARG A 123 7.77 1.39 14.81
N LEU A 124 6.71 1.81 15.50
CA LEU A 124 6.80 2.58 16.74
C LEU A 124 6.46 1.72 17.95
N THR A 125 6.97 2.13 19.11
CA THR A 125 6.76 1.50 20.41
C THR A 125 5.84 2.35 21.28
N ILE A 126 5.27 1.75 22.33
CA ILE A 126 4.44 2.49 23.28
C ILE A 126 5.21 3.60 24.00
N ASP A 127 6.52 3.42 24.22
CA ASP A 127 7.36 4.45 24.84
C ASP A 127 7.51 5.69 23.94
N ASP A 128 7.43 5.53 22.61
CA ASP A 128 7.41 6.68 21.69
C ASP A 128 6.18 7.57 21.89
N VAL A 129 5.06 6.98 22.30
CA VAL A 129 3.80 7.68 22.56
C VAL A 129 3.79 8.29 23.96
N ARG A 130 4.17 7.53 24.99
CA ARG A 130 4.15 8.00 26.38
C ARG A 130 4.94 9.30 26.55
N ARG A 131 6.13 9.38 25.93
CA ARG A 131 6.94 10.61 25.92
C ARG A 131 6.23 11.85 25.37
N ARG A 132 5.20 11.66 24.54
CA ARG A 132 4.38 12.74 23.97
C ARG A 132 3.14 13.03 24.81
N LEU A 133 2.46 11.99 25.29
CA LEU A 133 1.27 12.12 26.13
C LEU A 133 1.58 12.61 27.55
N ASP A 134 2.81 12.44 28.04
CA ASP A 134 3.28 13.00 29.31
C ASP A 134 3.34 14.55 29.28
N ALA A 135 3.31 15.16 28.09
CA ALA A 135 3.19 16.60 27.95
C ALA A 135 1.75 17.06 28.27
N PRO A 136 1.56 18.19 28.97
CA PRO A 136 0.22 18.67 29.32
C PRO A 136 -0.60 18.99 28.06
N GLY A 137 -1.89 18.65 28.07
CA GLY A 137 -2.85 18.99 27.00
C GLY A 137 -3.43 17.82 26.22
N TYR A 138 -3.19 16.59 26.67
CA TYR A 138 -3.81 15.39 26.14
C TYR A 138 -4.48 14.63 27.29
N ASP A 139 -5.78 14.40 27.15
CA ASP A 139 -6.49 13.43 27.97
C ASP A 139 -6.46 12.10 27.22
N TYR A 140 -6.12 11.01 27.90
CA TYR A 140 -6.00 9.71 27.25
C TYR A 140 -6.40 8.56 28.18
N SER A 141 -6.91 7.50 27.58
CA SER A 141 -7.18 6.23 28.24
C SER A 141 -6.65 5.08 27.40
N ALA A 142 -6.21 4.03 28.07
CA ALA A 142 -5.63 2.84 27.45
C ALA A 142 -6.22 1.59 28.08
N TRP A 143 -6.59 0.64 27.22
CA TRP A 143 -7.03 -0.68 27.60
C TRP A 143 -5.97 -1.71 27.20
N GLY A 144 -5.83 -2.78 27.99
CA GLY A 144 -4.81 -3.80 27.78
C GLY A 144 -3.38 -3.23 27.88
N ASN A 145 -2.56 -3.49 26.87
CA ASN A 145 -1.16 -3.04 26.83
C ASN A 145 -0.97 -1.58 26.34
N GLY A 146 -2.05 -0.91 25.96
CA GLY A 146 -2.06 0.50 25.52
C GLY A 146 -1.53 0.76 24.11
N ARG A 147 -1.26 -0.27 23.30
CA ARG A 147 -0.75 -0.11 21.92
C ARG A 147 -1.64 0.79 21.05
N GLY A 148 -2.97 0.78 21.24
CA GLY A 148 -3.89 1.65 20.51
C GLY A 148 -3.60 3.14 20.69
N LEU A 149 -2.88 3.56 21.73
CA LEU A 149 -2.45 4.96 21.88
C LEU A 149 -1.52 5.42 20.74
N ILE A 150 -0.78 4.51 20.11
CA ILE A 150 0.06 4.81 18.94
C ILE A 150 -0.81 5.31 17.79
N GLY A 151 -1.86 4.56 17.45
CA GLY A 151 -2.75 4.96 16.37
C GLY A 151 -3.64 6.13 16.74
N ALA A 152 -4.16 6.18 17.96
CA ALA A 152 -4.96 7.30 18.44
C ALA A 152 -4.21 8.63 18.28
N LEU A 153 -2.96 8.71 18.77
CA LEU A 153 -2.14 9.91 18.62
C LEU A 153 -1.74 10.20 17.16
N ALA A 154 -1.47 9.15 16.36
CA ALA A 154 -1.18 9.32 14.94
C ALA A 154 -2.39 9.87 14.16
N ALA A 155 -3.61 9.44 14.47
CA ALA A 155 -4.82 9.93 13.83
C ALA A 155 -5.06 11.41 14.15
N ILE A 156 -4.85 11.81 15.40
CA ILE A 156 -4.93 13.20 15.87
C ILE A 156 -4.03 14.13 15.05
N GLY A 157 -2.80 13.71 14.73
CA GLY A 157 -1.86 14.50 13.92
C GLY A 157 -2.09 14.46 12.41
N ALA A 158 -3.02 13.66 11.91
CA ALA A 158 -3.10 13.34 10.49
C ALA A 158 -3.50 14.52 9.61
N TRP A 159 -4.38 15.40 10.10
CA TRP A 159 -4.84 16.55 9.34
C TRP A 159 -3.69 17.48 8.90
N ASP A 160 -2.71 17.70 9.78
CA ASP A 160 -1.54 18.55 9.50
C ASP A 160 -0.34 17.75 8.95
N ALA A 161 -0.39 16.42 9.04
CA ALA A 161 0.67 15.56 8.52
C ALA A 161 0.54 15.23 7.03
N LEU A 162 -0.67 15.32 6.48
CA LEU A 162 -1.05 14.76 5.19
C LEU A 162 -1.62 15.83 4.26
N ASP A 163 -1.18 15.80 3.00
CA ASP A 163 -1.56 16.78 1.98
C ASP A 163 -2.55 16.21 0.94
N GLU A 164 -2.72 14.88 0.90
CA GLU A 164 -3.60 14.19 -0.06
C GLU A 164 -4.64 13.35 0.70
N TRP A 165 -5.90 13.47 0.29
CA TRP A 165 -7.03 12.80 0.91
C TRP A 165 -7.92 12.15 -0.13
N THR A 166 -8.47 10.99 0.21
CA THR A 166 -9.53 10.28 -0.52
C THR A 166 -10.72 10.06 0.40
N VAL A 167 -11.82 9.52 -0.12
CA VAL A 167 -13.03 9.25 0.64
C VAL A 167 -13.26 7.74 0.73
N GLU A 168 -13.66 7.25 1.90
CA GLU A 168 -14.29 5.94 2.04
C GLU A 168 -15.65 6.11 2.74
N HIS A 169 -16.72 5.66 2.10
CA HIS A 169 -18.04 5.59 2.73
C HIS A 169 -18.33 4.14 3.08
N ILE A 170 -18.58 3.92 4.36
CA ILE A 170 -18.78 2.58 4.92
C ILE A 170 -20.25 2.45 5.32
N ALA A 171 -20.93 1.48 4.74
CA ALA A 171 -22.26 1.05 5.17
C ALA A 171 -22.15 -0.09 6.19
N TYR A 172 -23.01 -0.09 7.20
CA TYR A 172 -23.02 -1.07 8.28
C TYR A 172 -24.33 -1.84 8.32
N ARG A 173 -24.24 -3.14 8.66
CA ARG A 173 -25.36 -4.08 8.77
C ARG A 173 -26.03 -3.98 10.13
N THR A 174 -27.27 -4.44 10.20
CA THR A 174 -27.97 -4.60 11.48
C THR A 174 -27.27 -5.65 12.36
N PRO A 175 -27.24 -5.47 13.71
CA PRO A 175 -26.54 -6.38 14.61
C PRO A 175 -26.96 -7.85 14.54
N ASP A 176 -28.25 -8.12 14.25
CA ASP A 176 -28.79 -9.47 14.09
C ASP A 176 -28.19 -10.25 12.91
N ARG A 177 -27.52 -9.55 11.98
CA ARG A 177 -26.86 -10.15 10.82
C ARG A 177 -25.36 -10.35 10.97
N TRP A 178 -24.75 -9.90 12.06
CA TRP A 178 -23.30 -10.07 12.27
C TRP A 178 -22.94 -11.57 12.34
N GLY A 179 -21.79 -11.93 11.76
CA GLY A 179 -21.37 -13.33 11.60
C GLY A 179 -21.99 -14.08 10.42
N THR A 180 -23.09 -13.57 9.83
CA THR A 180 -23.71 -14.19 8.65
C THR A 180 -23.00 -13.76 7.35
N VAL A 181 -23.21 -14.52 6.27
CA VAL A 181 -22.78 -14.13 4.92
C VAL A 181 -23.48 -12.82 4.54
N ARG A 182 -22.74 -11.90 3.91
CA ARG A 182 -23.29 -10.63 3.41
C ARG A 182 -24.18 -10.88 2.22
N ASP A 183 -25.31 -10.21 2.20
CA ASP A 183 -26.25 -10.23 1.09
C ASP A 183 -26.16 -8.88 0.37
N VAL A 184 -25.29 -8.85 -0.64
CA VAL A 184 -25.05 -7.71 -1.54
C VAL A 184 -25.19 -8.24 -2.95
N ASP A 185 -26.11 -7.67 -3.74
CA ASP A 185 -26.32 -8.09 -5.12
C ASP A 185 -25.09 -7.71 -5.98
N PRO A 186 -24.35 -8.69 -6.56
CA PRO A 186 -23.15 -8.40 -7.32
C PRO A 186 -23.39 -7.56 -8.59
N ALA A 187 -24.60 -7.63 -9.18
CA ALA A 187 -24.92 -6.93 -10.41
C ALA A 187 -25.16 -5.43 -10.17
N SER A 188 -25.88 -5.09 -9.11
CA SER A 188 -26.08 -3.70 -8.66
C SER A 188 -24.75 -3.03 -8.33
N LEU A 189 -23.92 -3.67 -7.49
CA LEU A 189 -22.60 -3.14 -7.11
C LEU A 189 -21.70 -2.92 -8.32
N ARG A 190 -21.74 -3.82 -9.31
CA ARG A 190 -20.98 -3.66 -10.55
C ARG A 190 -21.46 -2.52 -11.40
N THR A 191 -22.77 -2.45 -11.63
CA THR A 191 -23.35 -1.39 -12.46
C THR A 191 -23.03 -0.02 -11.87
N ALA A 192 -23.19 0.12 -10.55
CA ALA A 192 -22.86 1.33 -9.82
C ALA A 192 -21.34 1.65 -9.90
N ALA A 193 -20.48 0.68 -9.62
CA ALA A 193 -19.02 0.88 -9.66
C ALA A 193 -18.50 1.20 -11.08
N ASP A 194 -19.04 0.56 -12.12
CA ASP A 194 -18.65 0.81 -13.51
C ASP A 194 -19.08 2.22 -13.96
N GLY A 195 -20.26 2.68 -13.52
CA GLY A 195 -20.76 4.03 -13.81
C GLY A 195 -19.99 5.15 -13.10
N ALA A 196 -19.39 4.86 -11.95
CA ALA A 196 -18.63 5.82 -11.14
C ALA A 196 -17.10 5.75 -11.35
N TYR A 197 -16.58 4.79 -12.12
CA TYR A 197 -15.16 4.71 -12.43
C TYR A 197 -14.75 5.83 -13.42
N PRO A 198 -13.65 6.57 -13.20
CA PRO A 198 -12.56 6.30 -12.24
C PRO A 198 -12.67 6.99 -10.88
N ASP A 199 -13.69 7.82 -10.65
CA ASP A 199 -13.86 8.58 -9.40
C ASP A 199 -14.11 7.67 -8.20
N VAL A 200 -14.68 6.48 -8.44
CA VAL A 200 -14.75 5.34 -7.51
C VAL A 200 -13.83 4.23 -8.02
N TRP A 201 -13.02 3.67 -7.11
CA TRP A 201 -11.99 2.69 -7.45
C TRP A 201 -11.88 1.60 -6.39
N ASP A 202 -11.27 0.48 -6.75
CA ASP A 202 -11.08 -0.71 -5.92
C ASP A 202 -12.35 -1.32 -5.32
N THR A 203 -13.48 -1.09 -5.98
CA THR A 203 -14.77 -1.69 -5.58
C THR A 203 -14.89 -3.15 -6.01
N ILE A 204 -14.39 -3.48 -7.20
CA ILE A 204 -14.43 -4.81 -7.82
C ILE A 204 -13.08 -5.10 -8.47
N ASP A 205 -12.64 -6.35 -8.46
CA ASP A 205 -11.58 -6.83 -9.34
C ASP A 205 -12.20 -7.44 -10.60
N ARG A 206 -12.21 -6.69 -11.71
CA ARG A 206 -12.85 -7.13 -12.96
C ARG A 206 -12.20 -8.37 -13.56
N GLY A 207 -10.93 -8.65 -13.26
CA GLY A 207 -10.23 -9.84 -13.74
C GLY A 207 -10.67 -11.13 -13.05
N THR A 208 -11.25 -11.06 -11.86
CA THR A 208 -11.68 -12.24 -11.07
C THR A 208 -13.14 -12.21 -10.65
N ASP A 209 -13.84 -11.13 -10.95
CA ASP A 209 -15.22 -10.90 -10.52
C ASP A 209 -15.40 -10.77 -9.00
N GLU A 210 -14.31 -10.51 -8.27
CA GLU A 210 -14.31 -10.42 -6.82
C GLU A 210 -14.84 -9.05 -6.36
N LEU A 211 -15.84 -9.05 -5.47
CA LEU A 211 -16.35 -7.84 -4.83
C LEU A 211 -15.40 -7.36 -3.73
N VAL A 212 -14.39 -6.57 -4.11
CA VAL A 212 -13.30 -6.11 -3.23
C VAL A 212 -13.83 -5.23 -2.08
N ALA A 213 -14.85 -4.41 -2.35
CA ALA A 213 -15.48 -3.54 -1.35
C ALA A 213 -16.26 -4.29 -0.26
N VAL A 214 -16.59 -5.58 -0.47
CA VAL A 214 -17.40 -6.38 0.44
C VAL A 214 -16.47 -7.22 1.34
N PRO A 215 -16.36 -6.92 2.65
CA PRO A 215 -15.42 -7.63 3.50
C PRO A 215 -15.89 -9.06 3.80
N ARG A 216 -14.92 -9.96 4.01
CA ARG A 216 -15.15 -11.37 4.38
C ARG A 216 -15.12 -11.66 5.89
N THR A 217 -15.12 -10.64 6.73
CA THR A 217 -15.07 -10.79 8.21
C THR A 217 -16.45 -10.83 8.84
N PRO A 218 -16.63 -11.41 10.04
CA PRO A 218 -17.94 -11.51 10.69
C PRO A 218 -18.50 -10.17 11.20
N GLY A 219 -17.73 -9.07 11.14
CA GLY A 219 -18.09 -7.80 11.76
C GLY A 219 -19.13 -6.94 11.02
N PRO A 220 -19.33 -5.69 11.49
CA PRO A 220 -20.50 -4.86 11.19
C PRO A 220 -20.53 -4.27 9.78
N VAL A 221 -19.38 -4.14 9.12
CA VAL A 221 -19.30 -3.49 7.80
C VAL A 221 -20.04 -4.30 6.75
N LEU A 222 -20.98 -3.70 6.02
CA LEU A 222 -21.61 -4.29 4.83
C LEU A 222 -20.70 -4.16 3.62
N VAL A 223 -20.31 -2.92 3.32
CA VAL A 223 -19.47 -2.54 2.17
C VAL A 223 -18.69 -1.27 2.52
N GLY A 224 -17.49 -1.11 1.97
CA GLY A 224 -16.73 0.13 2.00
C GLY A 224 -16.37 0.58 0.59
N ILE A 225 -16.96 1.68 0.13
CA ILE A 225 -16.72 2.24 -1.21
C ILE A 225 -15.68 3.35 -1.12
N ARG A 226 -14.67 3.29 -1.99
CA ARG A 226 -13.56 4.26 -2.01
C ARG A 226 -13.58 5.09 -3.28
N GLY A 227 -13.21 6.36 -3.15
CA GLY A 227 -13.15 7.25 -4.29
C GLY A 227 -12.44 8.57 -4.00
N ASP A 228 -12.27 9.34 -5.05
CA ASP A 228 -11.77 10.72 -5.01
C ASP A 228 -12.92 11.74 -4.87
N ASP A 229 -14.14 11.36 -5.27
CA ASP A 229 -15.34 12.19 -5.18
C ASP A 229 -16.36 11.62 -4.18
N ALA A 230 -16.79 12.45 -3.24
CA ALA A 230 -17.69 12.03 -2.16
C ALA A 230 -19.10 11.71 -2.68
N ASP A 231 -19.61 12.48 -3.63
CA ASP A 231 -20.96 12.33 -4.16
C ASP A 231 -21.05 11.06 -5.03
N ALA A 232 -20.01 10.75 -5.79
CA ALA A 232 -19.88 9.51 -6.55
C ALA A 232 -19.83 8.28 -5.62
N VAL A 233 -19.08 8.35 -4.52
CA VAL A 233 -19.03 7.30 -3.50
C VAL A 233 -20.40 7.07 -2.86
N ASP A 234 -21.11 8.14 -2.51
CA ASP A 234 -22.48 8.06 -1.96
C ASP A 234 -23.44 7.42 -2.96
N ALA A 235 -23.41 7.89 -4.21
CA ALA A 235 -24.28 7.40 -5.27
C ALA A 235 -24.09 5.90 -5.51
N VAL A 236 -22.88 5.36 -5.33
CA VAL A 236 -22.65 3.91 -5.41
C VAL A 236 -23.33 3.18 -4.27
N ILE A 237 -23.30 3.70 -3.04
CA ILE A 237 -23.98 3.09 -1.89
C ILE A 237 -25.50 3.12 -2.05
N ASP A 238 -26.04 4.24 -2.53
CA ASP A 238 -27.50 4.42 -2.71
C ASP A 238 -28.10 3.48 -3.77
N GLN A 239 -27.27 2.99 -4.69
CA GLN A 239 -27.67 2.05 -5.76
C GLN A 239 -27.51 0.58 -5.39
N LEU A 240 -27.08 0.25 -4.17
CA LEU A 240 -26.84 -1.13 -3.77
C LEU A 240 -28.14 -1.86 -3.45
N ASP A 241 -28.31 -3.01 -4.10
CA ASP A 241 -29.35 -3.97 -3.75
C ASP A 241 -28.80 -5.05 -2.80
N GLY A 242 -29.69 -5.58 -1.95
CA GLY A 242 -29.38 -6.64 -1.00
C GLY A 242 -30.04 -6.40 0.36
N GLU A 243 -29.28 -6.61 1.43
CA GLU A 243 -29.77 -6.41 2.79
C GLU A 243 -29.80 -4.95 3.23
N PRO A 244 -30.70 -4.59 4.19
CA PRO A 244 -30.83 -3.22 4.62
C PRO A 244 -29.56 -2.68 5.28
N ILE A 245 -29.19 -1.46 4.89
CA ILE A 245 -28.15 -0.67 5.56
C ILE A 245 -28.74 -0.11 6.86
N ALA A 246 -28.14 -0.46 8.00
CA ALA A 246 -28.57 0.03 9.31
C ALA A 246 -28.14 1.49 9.55
N THR A 247 -26.90 1.79 9.16
CA THR A 247 -26.30 3.12 9.24
C THR A 247 -25.12 3.17 8.29
N SER A 248 -24.64 4.36 7.96
CA SER A 248 -23.45 4.54 7.14
C SER A 248 -22.65 5.75 7.65
N GLN A 249 -21.34 5.76 7.36
CA GLN A 249 -20.46 6.85 7.78
C GLN A 249 -19.39 7.09 6.72
N ARG A 250 -19.25 8.35 6.31
CA ARG A 250 -18.18 8.82 5.43
C ARG A 250 -16.93 9.16 6.24
N PHE A 251 -15.77 8.82 5.70
CA PHE A 251 -14.45 9.16 6.24
C PHE A 251 -13.61 9.83 5.16
N LEU A 252 -12.84 10.85 5.54
CA LEU A 252 -11.67 11.27 4.77
C LEU A 252 -10.51 10.37 5.14
N THR A 253 -9.72 9.93 4.16
CA THR A 253 -8.75 8.86 4.38
C THR A 253 -7.44 9.13 3.66
N ASN A 254 -6.36 8.51 4.14
CA ASN A 254 -5.08 8.44 3.43
C ASN A 254 -4.98 7.21 2.50
N GLN A 255 -6.10 6.54 2.23
CA GLN A 255 -6.11 5.35 1.38
C GLN A 255 -5.84 5.72 -0.07
N GLY A 256 -5.12 4.85 -0.74
CA GLY A 256 -4.74 5.07 -2.13
C GLY A 256 -3.79 6.24 -2.33
N THR A 257 -2.98 6.68 -1.37
CA THR A 257 -2.13 7.88 -1.50
C THR A 257 -0.63 7.60 -1.65
N ASP A 258 -0.20 6.34 -1.49
CA ASP A 258 1.22 5.96 -1.40
C ASP A 258 2.00 6.64 -0.26
N VAL A 259 1.32 7.24 0.73
CA VAL A 259 1.99 7.97 1.82
C VAL A 259 2.99 7.13 2.65
N HIS A 260 2.85 5.80 2.62
CA HIS A 260 3.75 4.85 3.26
C HIS A 260 5.07 4.66 2.51
N LEU A 261 5.13 4.97 1.21
CA LEU A 261 6.34 4.89 0.41
C LEU A 261 7.27 6.06 0.75
N GLN A 262 8.56 5.75 0.72
CA GLN A 262 9.67 6.68 0.90
C GLN A 262 10.62 6.50 -0.28
N ASP A 263 11.29 7.56 -0.71
CA ASP A 263 12.41 7.39 -1.62
C ASP A 263 13.53 6.62 -0.92
N GLY A 264 14.21 5.74 -1.66
CA GLY A 264 15.30 4.92 -1.12
C GLY A 264 16.37 4.60 -2.17
N SER A 265 17.43 3.95 -1.71
CA SER A 265 18.53 3.42 -2.53
C SER A 265 18.85 2.00 -2.07
N LEU A 266 19.33 1.10 -2.94
CA LEU A 266 19.36 -0.36 -2.67
C LEU A 266 20.30 -0.78 -1.52
N GLY A 267 21.13 0.12 -0.99
CA GLY A 267 21.94 -0.10 0.22
C GLY A 267 21.31 0.37 1.54
N ASP A 268 20.30 1.23 1.49
CA ASP A 268 19.73 1.89 2.67
C ASP A 268 18.37 1.33 3.09
N LEU A 269 17.88 0.32 2.37
CA LEU A 269 16.59 -0.30 2.62
C LEU A 269 16.59 -1.03 3.96
N ARG A 270 15.51 -0.85 4.73
CA ARG A 270 15.35 -1.44 6.07
C ARG A 270 14.03 -2.18 6.19
N ASP A 271 14.10 -3.32 6.87
CA ASP A 271 12.92 -4.11 7.23
C ASP A 271 11.87 -3.28 7.99
N GLY A 272 10.60 -3.57 7.69
CA GLY A 272 9.46 -2.91 8.34
C GLY A 272 9.15 -1.51 7.79
N ARG A 273 9.74 -1.13 6.65
CA ARG A 273 9.51 0.14 5.94
C ARG A 273 9.17 -0.14 4.48
N ALA A 274 8.54 0.82 3.81
CA ALA A 274 8.22 0.73 2.39
C ALA A 274 8.90 1.84 1.59
N TYR A 275 9.31 1.50 0.37
CA TYR A 275 10.12 2.36 -0.49
C TYR A 275 9.64 2.35 -1.93
N ALA A 276 9.92 3.44 -2.63
CA ALA A 276 10.09 3.48 -4.07
C ALA A 276 11.60 3.58 -4.34
N VAL A 277 12.15 2.63 -5.10
CA VAL A 277 13.60 2.55 -5.33
C VAL A 277 13.90 2.17 -6.77
N ASP A 278 14.84 2.90 -7.37
CA ASP A 278 15.33 2.60 -8.71
C ASP A 278 16.34 1.47 -8.68
N GLY A 279 16.36 0.65 -9.73
CA GLY A 279 17.32 -0.43 -9.89
C GLY A 279 17.31 -1.04 -11.28
N ILE A 280 18.40 -1.74 -11.58
CA ILE A 280 18.58 -2.53 -12.80
C ILE A 280 18.29 -3.98 -12.46
N VAL A 281 17.43 -4.63 -13.23
CA VAL A 281 17.16 -6.07 -13.08
C VAL A 281 18.47 -6.83 -13.28
N ALA A 282 18.84 -7.60 -12.27
CA ALA A 282 20.15 -8.23 -12.11
C ALA A 282 20.10 -9.75 -12.35
N THR A 283 18.91 -10.35 -12.26
CA THR A 283 18.68 -11.79 -12.46
C THR A 283 17.41 -12.00 -13.28
N GLU A 284 17.34 -13.11 -14.01
CA GLU A 284 16.08 -13.55 -14.62
C GLU A 284 15.02 -13.80 -13.52
N PRO A 285 13.75 -13.42 -13.74
CA PRO A 285 12.68 -13.70 -12.79
C PRO A 285 12.48 -15.22 -12.57
N GLU A 286 12.48 -15.66 -11.32
CA GLU A 286 12.36 -17.07 -10.93
C GLU A 286 11.01 -17.32 -10.25
N THR A 287 10.21 -18.27 -10.75
CA THR A 287 9.01 -18.73 -10.03
C THR A 287 9.36 -19.83 -9.05
N ARG A 288 9.22 -19.57 -7.75
CA ARG A 288 9.47 -20.52 -6.66
C ARG A 288 8.19 -21.22 -6.18
N ARG A 289 8.34 -22.25 -5.33
CA ARG A 289 7.23 -23.01 -4.73
C ARG A 289 6.19 -22.07 -4.10
N GLY A 290 4.91 -22.35 -4.34
CA GLY A 290 3.80 -21.46 -3.95
C GLY A 290 3.44 -20.43 -5.01
N GLY A 291 4.16 -20.37 -6.14
CA GLY A 291 3.86 -19.49 -7.26
C GLY A 291 4.36 -18.05 -7.07
N HIS A 292 5.27 -17.81 -6.15
CA HIS A 292 5.90 -16.51 -5.94
C HIS A 292 6.96 -16.27 -7.02
N VAL A 293 7.05 -15.04 -7.54
CA VAL A 293 8.06 -14.67 -8.54
C VAL A 293 9.09 -13.77 -7.88
N PHE A 294 10.34 -14.21 -7.88
CA PHE A 294 11.48 -13.49 -7.33
C PHE A 294 12.34 -12.91 -8.44
N VAL A 295 12.86 -11.71 -8.22
CA VAL A 295 13.79 -11.05 -9.14
C VAL A 295 14.72 -10.18 -8.31
N THR A 296 16.00 -10.14 -8.66
CA THR A 296 16.96 -9.25 -7.98
C THR A 296 17.15 -7.98 -8.80
N ILE A 297 17.18 -6.82 -8.14
CA ILE A 297 17.65 -5.56 -8.73
C ILE A 297 18.96 -5.12 -8.09
N ALA A 298 19.76 -4.35 -8.82
CA ALA A 298 21.05 -3.82 -8.39
C ALA A 298 21.21 -2.35 -8.79
N ASP A 299 22.05 -1.61 -8.06
CA ASP A 299 22.33 -0.19 -8.34
C ASP A 299 23.12 -0.02 -9.65
N GLU A 300 23.95 -1.01 -9.96
CA GLU A 300 24.83 -1.05 -11.13
C GLU A 300 24.52 -2.28 -11.99
N PRO A 301 24.79 -2.23 -13.32
CA PRO A 301 24.69 -3.40 -14.17
C PRO A 301 25.58 -4.52 -13.63
N VAL A 302 25.08 -5.74 -13.63
CA VAL A 302 25.93 -6.90 -13.31
C VAL A 302 26.94 -7.09 -14.45
N ASP A 303 28.22 -7.13 -14.11
CA ASP A 303 29.33 -7.29 -15.07
C ASP A 303 29.02 -8.39 -16.11
N GLY A 304 29.03 -7.96 -17.37
CA GLY A 304 28.60 -8.75 -18.54
C GLY A 304 28.06 -7.89 -19.69
N GLU A 305 27.68 -6.63 -19.44
CA GLU A 305 27.14 -5.73 -20.48
C GLU A 305 28.00 -4.50 -20.80
N GLU A 306 28.74 -3.94 -19.83
CA GLU A 306 29.62 -2.78 -20.04
C GLU A 306 31.11 -3.10 -20.21
N THR A 307 31.52 -4.38 -20.20
CA THR A 307 32.85 -4.68 -20.72
C THR A 307 32.82 -4.48 -22.23
N THR A 308 33.54 -3.45 -22.68
CA THR A 308 34.03 -3.34 -24.06
C THR A 308 34.86 -4.56 -24.50
N ASP A 309 35.20 -5.42 -23.54
CA ASP A 309 35.83 -6.71 -23.71
C ASP A 309 34.80 -7.85 -23.75
N ASP A 310 34.57 -8.33 -24.97
CA ASP A 310 33.90 -9.58 -25.38
C ASP A 310 34.66 -10.85 -24.91
N ARG A 311 35.48 -10.75 -23.84
CA ARG A 311 36.72 -11.53 -23.65
C ARG A 311 36.75 -12.48 -22.46
N SER A 312 35.70 -12.56 -21.65
CA SER A 312 35.70 -13.48 -20.50
C SER A 312 34.29 -14.02 -20.27
N GLU A 313 34.16 -15.34 -20.15
CA GLU A 313 32.97 -15.89 -19.50
C GLU A 313 32.89 -15.27 -18.09
N PRO A 314 31.71 -14.81 -17.64
CA PRO A 314 31.59 -14.22 -16.31
C PRO A 314 32.06 -15.26 -15.29
N ASP A 315 33.07 -14.91 -14.48
CA ASP A 315 33.51 -15.73 -13.36
C ASP A 315 32.32 -15.82 -12.38
N PRO A 316 31.70 -17.01 -12.20
CA PRO A 316 30.55 -17.17 -11.32
C PRO A 316 30.89 -16.91 -9.85
N GLY A 317 32.18 -16.74 -9.51
CA GLY A 317 32.68 -16.42 -8.17
C GLY A 317 33.10 -14.96 -7.95
N ALA A 318 33.05 -14.09 -8.96
CA ALA A 318 33.38 -12.68 -8.77
C ALA A 318 32.22 -11.98 -8.03
N ALA A 319 32.48 -11.51 -6.81
CA ALA A 319 31.54 -10.68 -6.07
C ALA A 319 31.35 -9.36 -6.83
N VAL A 320 30.25 -9.29 -7.57
CA VAL A 320 29.79 -8.10 -8.28
C VAL A 320 29.65 -6.97 -7.26
N GLY A 321 30.42 -5.89 -7.43
CA GLY A 321 30.28 -4.69 -6.63
C GLY A 321 28.90 -4.06 -6.84
N GLY A 322 28.34 -3.46 -5.80
CA GLY A 322 27.04 -2.77 -5.84
C GLY A 322 26.00 -3.39 -4.90
N ASN A 323 25.09 -2.56 -4.39
CA ASN A 323 24.02 -3.04 -3.53
C ASN A 323 22.97 -3.79 -4.36
N ARG A 324 22.41 -4.85 -3.79
CA ARG A 324 21.43 -5.71 -4.45
C ARG A 324 20.24 -5.88 -3.53
N GLN A 325 19.05 -5.90 -4.13
CA GLN A 325 17.80 -6.14 -3.41
C GLN A 325 17.02 -7.25 -4.10
N GLU A 326 16.70 -8.31 -3.36
CA GLU A 326 15.73 -9.30 -3.82
C GLU A 326 14.32 -8.70 -3.72
N CYS A 327 13.58 -8.77 -4.81
CA CYS A 327 12.19 -8.35 -4.92
C CYS A 327 11.30 -9.57 -5.12
N VAL A 328 10.06 -9.50 -4.64
CA VAL A 328 9.08 -10.59 -4.79
C VAL A 328 7.69 -10.08 -5.14
N ALA A 329 7.08 -10.72 -6.14
CA ALA A 329 5.63 -10.68 -6.35
C ALA A 329 5.02 -11.98 -5.82
N PHE A 330 4.32 -11.89 -4.68
CA PHE A 330 3.70 -13.06 -4.04
C PHE A 330 2.52 -13.62 -4.83
N GLU A 331 2.12 -14.84 -4.49
CA GLU A 331 0.98 -15.52 -5.14
C GLU A 331 -0.30 -14.68 -5.15
N PRO A 332 -0.65 -13.99 -4.05
CA PRO A 332 -1.87 -13.18 -4.01
C PRO A 332 -1.89 -12.02 -5.00
N THR A 333 -0.77 -11.61 -5.60
CA THR A 333 -0.74 -10.55 -6.63
C THR A 333 -1.20 -11.03 -8.01
N LYS A 334 -1.48 -12.33 -8.16
CA LYS A 334 -2.11 -12.94 -9.35
C LYS A 334 -1.42 -12.55 -10.66
N ARG A 335 -2.12 -11.85 -11.55
CA ARG A 335 -1.67 -11.47 -12.91
C ARG A 335 -0.52 -10.45 -12.92
N PHE A 336 -0.31 -9.72 -11.82
CA PHE A 336 0.86 -8.87 -11.67
C PHE A 336 2.18 -9.66 -11.76
N ARG A 337 2.17 -10.93 -11.32
CA ARG A 337 3.32 -11.82 -11.47
C ARG A 337 3.73 -12.03 -12.93
N ASP A 338 2.79 -11.98 -13.86
CA ASP A 338 3.10 -12.13 -15.29
C ASP A 338 3.89 -10.93 -15.82
N ARG A 339 3.64 -9.73 -15.27
CA ARG A 339 4.44 -8.53 -15.55
C ARG A 339 5.85 -8.67 -14.98
N VAL A 340 6.00 -9.19 -13.77
CA VAL A 340 7.31 -9.44 -13.16
C VAL A 340 8.08 -10.53 -13.90
N ARG A 341 7.42 -11.60 -14.37
CA ARG A 341 8.03 -12.66 -15.19
C ARG A 341 8.55 -12.16 -16.54
N ALA A 342 7.97 -11.07 -17.06
CA ALA A 342 8.35 -10.51 -18.33
C ALA A 342 9.55 -9.54 -18.25
N LEU A 343 10.03 -9.22 -17.04
CA LEU A 343 11.30 -8.52 -16.83
C LEU A 343 12.48 -9.39 -17.24
N ARG A 344 13.58 -8.75 -17.61
CA ARG A 344 14.85 -9.38 -17.97
C ARG A 344 16.03 -8.62 -17.39
N PRO A 345 17.18 -9.28 -17.16
CA PRO A 345 18.42 -8.60 -16.81
C PRO A 345 18.71 -7.41 -17.73
N GLY A 346 19.11 -6.29 -17.13
CA GLY A 346 19.38 -5.02 -17.84
C GLY A 346 18.17 -4.08 -17.97
N ASP A 347 16.94 -4.55 -17.70
CA ASP A 347 15.78 -3.64 -17.62
C ASP A 347 15.95 -2.68 -16.43
N ARG A 348 15.69 -1.39 -16.64
CA ARG A 348 15.70 -0.38 -15.57
C ARG A 348 14.28 -0.21 -15.04
N ILE A 349 14.11 -0.32 -13.73
CA ILE A 349 12.80 -0.19 -13.09
C ILE A 349 12.84 0.70 -11.85
N THR A 350 11.70 1.27 -11.49
CA THR A 350 11.41 1.72 -10.12
C THR A 350 10.56 0.66 -9.46
N ALA A 351 11.05 0.03 -8.40
CA ALA A 351 10.32 -0.97 -7.62
C ALA A 351 9.70 -0.31 -6.38
N CYS A 352 8.41 -0.56 -6.15
CA CYS A 352 7.70 -0.03 -4.99
C CYS A 352 7.18 -1.14 -4.10
N GLY A 353 7.45 -1.06 -2.80
CA GLY A 353 6.96 -2.05 -1.85
C GLY A 353 7.57 -1.99 -0.45
N GLU A 354 6.97 -2.77 0.44
CA GLU A 354 7.48 -3.01 1.80
C GLU A 354 8.67 -3.97 1.78
N VAL A 355 9.73 -3.62 2.50
CA VAL A 355 10.85 -4.51 2.79
C VAL A 355 10.56 -5.27 4.07
N GLY A 356 10.63 -6.60 4.02
CA GLY A 356 10.50 -7.43 5.21
C GLY A 356 11.22 -8.76 5.06
N ARG A 357 12.01 -9.11 6.08
CA ARG A 357 12.95 -10.24 6.06
C ARG A 357 13.98 -10.11 4.93
N GLY A 358 14.39 -8.87 4.63
CA GLY A 358 15.37 -8.56 3.59
C GLY A 358 14.85 -8.61 2.15
N THR A 359 13.56 -8.86 1.92
CA THR A 359 12.97 -8.90 0.56
C THR A 359 11.98 -7.76 0.37
N LEU A 360 12.05 -7.07 -0.77
CA LEU A 360 11.12 -6.03 -1.19
C LEU A 360 9.87 -6.67 -1.81
N LYS A 361 8.72 -6.47 -1.18
CA LYS A 361 7.43 -7.07 -1.56
C LYS A 361 6.70 -6.12 -2.51
N LEU A 362 6.74 -6.44 -3.80
CA LEU A 362 6.26 -5.55 -4.86
C LEU A 362 4.75 -5.28 -4.74
N GLU A 363 4.40 -4.00 -4.70
CA GLU A 363 3.03 -3.46 -4.75
C GLU A 363 2.73 -2.82 -6.12
N LYS A 364 3.77 -2.25 -6.74
CA LYS A 364 3.78 -1.73 -8.12
C LYS A 364 5.23 -1.59 -8.60
N PHE A 365 5.44 -1.43 -9.90
CA PHE A 365 6.73 -1.03 -10.44
C PHE A 365 6.57 -0.22 -11.72
N ALA A 366 7.54 0.64 -12.01
CA ALA A 366 7.66 1.33 -13.28
C ALA A 366 8.77 0.68 -14.10
N VAL A 367 8.50 0.33 -15.36
CA VAL A 367 9.55 0.05 -16.33
C VAL A 367 10.04 1.39 -16.87
N ARG A 368 11.27 1.76 -16.51
CA ARG A 368 11.92 3.01 -16.95
C ARG A 368 12.59 2.85 -18.31
N THR A 369 13.22 1.70 -18.55
CA THR A 369 13.83 1.38 -19.83
C THR A 369 13.87 -0.12 -20.01
N LEU A 370 13.51 -0.59 -21.20
CA LEU A 370 13.61 -2.02 -21.56
C LEU A 370 14.91 -2.32 -22.29
N ARG A 371 15.53 -3.45 -21.94
CA ARG A 371 16.53 -4.08 -22.78
C ARG A 371 15.85 -4.68 -24.02
N ARG A 372 16.08 -4.06 -25.18
CA ARG A 372 15.47 -4.41 -26.47
C ARG A 372 16.39 -5.16 -27.41
N THR A 373 17.65 -5.34 -27.07
CA THR A 373 18.60 -6.10 -27.86
C THR A 373 19.35 -7.09 -26.99
N GLU A 374 19.72 -8.23 -27.57
CA GLU A 374 20.66 -9.17 -26.96
C GLU A 374 21.80 -9.46 -27.92
N ARG A 375 22.93 -9.88 -27.35
CA ARG A 375 24.08 -10.34 -28.13
C ARG A 375 23.89 -11.81 -28.50
N ALA A 376 23.70 -12.09 -29.79
CA ALA A 376 23.63 -13.45 -30.32
C ALA A 376 24.91 -13.82 -31.08
N THR A 377 25.21 -15.11 -31.12
CA THR A 377 26.31 -15.61 -31.96
C THR A 377 26.06 -15.24 -33.42
N PRO A 378 27.03 -14.66 -34.14
CA PRO A 378 26.80 -14.15 -35.49
C PRO A 378 26.40 -15.24 -36.48
N THR A 379 25.64 -14.85 -37.49
CA THR A 379 25.27 -15.73 -38.60
C THR A 379 26.16 -15.46 -39.82
N CYS A 380 26.60 -16.52 -40.51
CA CYS A 380 27.40 -16.39 -41.72
C CYS A 380 26.59 -15.73 -42.84
N PRO A 381 27.02 -14.58 -43.40
CA PRO A 381 26.28 -13.89 -44.45
C PRO A 381 26.29 -14.64 -45.80
N SER A 382 27.08 -15.71 -45.92
CA SER A 382 27.22 -16.49 -47.15
C SER A 382 26.41 -17.79 -47.16
N CYS A 383 26.12 -18.37 -45.99
CA CYS A 383 25.44 -19.66 -45.90
C CYS A 383 24.38 -19.74 -44.79
N ASP A 384 24.11 -18.62 -44.11
CA ASP A 384 23.10 -18.45 -43.06
C ASP A 384 23.23 -19.39 -41.85
N ARG A 385 24.38 -20.06 -41.69
CA ARG A 385 24.70 -20.88 -40.50
C ARG A 385 25.29 -20.03 -39.39
N THR A 386 24.95 -20.36 -38.14
CA THR A 386 25.58 -19.76 -36.95
C THR A 386 27.08 -20.05 -36.94
N MET A 387 27.89 -19.01 -36.69
CA MET A 387 29.35 -19.11 -36.61
C MET A 387 29.79 -19.78 -35.31
N GLU A 388 30.97 -20.40 -35.29
CA GLU A 388 31.60 -20.92 -34.06
C GLU A 388 32.58 -19.89 -33.50
N SER A 389 32.84 -19.95 -32.19
CA SER A 389 33.91 -19.15 -31.58
C SER A 389 35.27 -19.58 -32.15
N ALA A 390 36.08 -18.62 -32.59
CA ALA A 390 37.42 -18.88 -33.14
C ALA A 390 38.51 -18.98 -32.07
N GLY A 391 38.12 -18.96 -30.79
CA GLY A 391 39.02 -18.91 -29.63
C GLY A 391 38.94 -17.58 -28.89
N SER A 392 39.53 -17.53 -27.69
CA SER A 392 39.63 -16.30 -26.89
C SER A 392 40.28 -15.19 -27.73
N ASP A 393 39.61 -14.03 -27.80
CA ASP A 393 40.02 -12.84 -28.56
C ASP A 393 40.14 -13.00 -30.09
N GLN A 394 39.64 -14.08 -30.67
CA GLN A 394 39.71 -14.34 -32.13
C GLN A 394 38.37 -14.12 -32.85
N GLY A 395 37.31 -13.74 -32.12
CA GLY A 395 35.98 -13.51 -32.67
C GLY A 395 35.28 -14.81 -33.09
N TYR A 396 34.50 -14.75 -34.17
CA TYR A 396 33.68 -15.83 -34.68
C TYR A 396 34.06 -16.17 -36.12
N ARG A 397 34.01 -17.46 -36.47
CA ARG A 397 34.29 -17.95 -37.83
C ARG A 397 33.21 -18.92 -38.30
N CYS A 398 32.83 -18.81 -39.57
CA CYS A 398 32.03 -19.84 -40.23
C CYS A 398 32.93 -21.01 -40.64
N ARG A 399 32.60 -22.21 -40.17
CA ARG A 399 33.34 -23.43 -40.49
C ARG A 399 33.33 -23.78 -41.98
N ASP A 400 32.23 -23.52 -42.68
CA ASP A 400 32.06 -23.90 -44.10
C ASP A 400 32.58 -22.83 -45.07
N CYS A 401 32.39 -21.55 -44.74
CA CYS A 401 32.73 -20.44 -45.64
C CYS A 401 34.04 -19.72 -45.28
N GLY A 402 34.57 -19.93 -44.07
CA GLY A 402 35.78 -19.26 -43.57
C GLY A 402 35.60 -17.78 -43.22
N THR A 403 34.42 -17.21 -43.44
CA THR A 403 34.07 -15.82 -43.09
C THR A 403 34.20 -15.59 -41.58
N THR A 404 34.58 -14.38 -41.18
CA THR A 404 34.78 -14.03 -39.78
C THR A 404 33.94 -12.82 -39.36
N ARG A 405 33.66 -12.76 -38.05
CA ARG A 405 32.99 -11.66 -37.37
C ARG A 405 33.75 -11.36 -36.09
N ALA A 406 34.03 -10.08 -35.85
CA ALA A 406 34.81 -9.68 -34.68
C ALA A 406 34.01 -9.73 -33.37
N ARG A 407 32.70 -9.53 -33.44
CA ARG A 407 31.80 -9.41 -32.28
C ARG A 407 30.51 -10.17 -32.54
N ARG A 408 29.78 -10.45 -31.47
CA ARG A 408 28.38 -10.93 -31.53
C ARG A 408 27.48 -9.92 -32.25
N ASP A 409 26.46 -10.44 -32.92
CA ASP A 409 25.42 -9.60 -33.53
C ASP A 409 24.47 -9.10 -32.43
N GLN A 410 24.00 -7.85 -32.55
CA GLN A 410 22.91 -7.36 -31.71
C GLN A 410 21.59 -7.70 -32.40
N VAL A 411 20.80 -8.55 -31.76
CA VAL A 411 19.51 -9.01 -32.28
C VAL A 411 18.39 -8.38 -31.45
N PRO A 412 17.34 -7.82 -32.09
CA PRO A 412 16.18 -7.32 -31.37
C PRO A 412 15.49 -8.43 -30.56
N ILE A 413 15.04 -8.08 -29.35
CA ILE A 413 14.22 -8.93 -28.50
C ILE A 413 12.78 -8.43 -28.59
N GLU A 414 11.85 -9.33 -28.91
CA GLU A 414 10.43 -9.04 -28.79
C GLU A 414 10.04 -8.98 -27.30
N ARG A 415 9.45 -7.86 -26.87
CA ARG A 415 9.07 -7.63 -25.47
C ARG A 415 7.55 -7.53 -25.35
N SER A 416 6.99 -8.22 -24.36
CA SER A 416 5.57 -8.14 -23.97
C SER A 416 5.27 -7.05 -22.93
N LEU A 417 6.32 -6.40 -22.42
CA LEU A 417 6.23 -5.21 -21.56
C LEU A 417 6.43 -3.95 -22.40
N GLU A 418 5.72 -2.91 -21.99
CA GLU A 418 5.92 -1.53 -22.41
C GLU A 418 6.52 -0.72 -21.24
N GLU A 419 7.16 0.41 -21.55
CA GLU A 419 7.65 1.34 -20.54
C GLU A 419 6.46 2.03 -19.86
N GLY A 420 6.52 2.16 -18.53
CA GLY A 420 5.40 2.66 -17.74
C GLY A 420 5.15 1.89 -16.45
N TRP A 421 4.12 2.32 -15.73
CA TRP A 421 3.71 1.81 -14.43
C TRP A 421 2.78 0.61 -14.53
N TYR A 422 3.07 -0.42 -13.73
CA TYR A 422 2.26 -1.60 -13.52
C TYR A 422 2.00 -1.77 -12.03
N GLU A 423 0.81 -2.26 -11.68
CA GLU A 423 0.41 -2.43 -10.29
C GLU A 423 -0.25 -3.79 -10.04
N VAL A 424 -0.43 -4.12 -8.77
CA VAL A 424 -1.23 -5.28 -8.37
C VAL A 424 -2.73 -5.09 -8.67
N PRO A 425 -3.48 -6.19 -8.83
CA PRO A 425 -4.95 -6.15 -8.91
C PRO A 425 -5.64 -5.46 -7.74
N PRO A 426 -6.88 -4.96 -7.91
CA PRO A 426 -7.71 -4.47 -6.81
C PRO A 426 -7.80 -5.41 -5.60
N ARG A 427 -7.99 -6.71 -5.83
CA ARG A 427 -8.06 -7.71 -4.74
C ARG A 427 -6.79 -7.84 -3.90
N ALA A 428 -5.66 -7.44 -4.46
CA ALA A 428 -4.33 -7.58 -3.87
C ALA A 428 -3.74 -6.23 -3.44
N ARG A 429 -4.38 -5.12 -3.82
CA ARG A 429 -3.92 -3.78 -3.49
C ARG A 429 -4.09 -3.52 -2.00
N ARG A 430 -3.04 -2.96 -1.41
CA ARG A 430 -3.07 -2.54 -0.01
C ARG A 430 -3.84 -1.24 0.11
N HIS A 431 -4.49 -1.02 1.25
CA HIS A 431 -5.32 0.16 1.49
C HIS A 431 -4.62 1.49 1.19
N VAL A 432 -3.33 1.63 1.53
CA VAL A 432 -2.55 2.87 1.32
C VAL A 432 -2.01 3.02 -0.10
N ALA A 433 -1.92 1.94 -0.88
CA ALA A 433 -1.26 1.97 -2.17
C ALA A 433 -2.14 2.67 -3.23
N LYS A 434 -1.60 3.71 -3.87
CA LYS A 434 -2.28 4.54 -4.88
C LYS A 434 -2.62 3.75 -6.14
N PRO A 435 -3.89 3.52 -6.47
CA PRO A 435 -4.26 2.93 -7.74
C PRO A 435 -3.77 3.79 -8.90
N LEU A 436 -3.26 3.16 -9.97
CA LEU A 436 -2.75 3.90 -11.13
C LEU A 436 -3.81 4.78 -11.80
N VAL A 437 -5.09 4.40 -11.69
CA VAL A 437 -6.20 5.19 -12.25
C VAL A 437 -6.32 6.59 -11.65
N ARG A 438 -5.86 6.80 -10.39
CA ARG A 438 -5.89 8.12 -9.73
C ARG A 438 -4.91 9.13 -10.32
N GLY A 439 -4.03 8.70 -11.23
CA GLY A 439 -3.06 9.58 -11.88
C GLY A 439 -1.97 10.11 -10.95
N GLY A 440 -1.22 11.12 -11.43
CA GLY A 440 -0.07 11.68 -10.71
C GLY A 440 1.23 10.87 -10.87
N PHE A 441 1.29 9.97 -11.85
CA PHE A 441 2.46 9.17 -12.16
C PHE A 441 3.31 9.85 -13.26
N ASP A 442 4.62 9.69 -13.17
CA ASP A 442 5.63 10.33 -14.02
C ASP A 442 5.88 9.59 -15.36
N ALA A 443 5.08 8.58 -15.68
CA ALA A 443 5.15 7.81 -16.92
C ALA A 443 3.77 7.26 -17.29
N GLN A 444 3.64 6.65 -18.48
CA GLN A 444 2.43 5.95 -18.89
C GLN A 444 2.02 4.93 -17.83
N THR A 445 0.72 4.82 -17.58
CA THR A 445 0.16 3.87 -16.61
C THR A 445 -0.57 2.75 -17.32
N HIS A 446 -0.51 1.55 -16.76
CA HIS A 446 -1.32 0.39 -17.15
C HIS A 446 -2.22 -0.03 -15.98
N PRO A 447 -3.33 0.70 -15.72
CA PRO A 447 -4.15 0.48 -14.53
C PRO A 447 -4.79 -0.90 -14.51
N GLU A 448 -4.74 -1.53 -13.34
CA GLU A 448 -5.46 -2.77 -13.11
C GLU A 448 -6.91 -2.47 -12.72
N ARG A 449 -7.84 -3.20 -13.32
CA ARG A 449 -9.27 -3.02 -13.16
C ARG A 449 -9.92 -4.17 -12.41
#